data_AF-A0A8J8JGB5-F1
#
_entry.id   AF-A0A8J8JGB5-F1
#
_cell.length_a   1.000
_cell.length_b   1.000
_cell.length_c   1.000
_cell.angle_alpha   90.00
_cell.angle_beta   90.00
_cell.angle_gamma   90.00
#
_symmetry.space_group_name_H-M   'P 1'
#
loop_
_entity.id
_entity.type
_entity.pdbx_description
1 polymer ?
#
loop_
_entity_poly.entity_id
_entity_poly.type
_entity_poly.pdbx_seq_one_letter_code
_entity_poly.pdbx_strand_id
1 'polypeptide(L)'
;MYIEVYQKMVSTCIKLEKYQKAFEYAERARSRVFAEMLSEKIPENNTISNTILSPNVLKDFSESILYYFVAYNDEIVGLLINQGQIKIAKFLGNLHEIRSNILTILENSKDIEKKLPENSINALNNIYKKLIQPFESHLMNDIIIIPHRELHYIPFAA
;
A
#
# COMPACT_ATOMS: atom_id res chain seq x y z
N MET A 1 -18.71 3.03 7.26
CA MET A 1 -19.64 2.79 6.12
C MET A 1 -19.03 3.17 4.77
N TYR A 2 -18.41 4.34 4.60
CA TYR A 2 -17.83 4.76 3.30
C TYR A 2 -16.57 4.00 2.86
N ILE A 3 -15.70 3.60 3.81
CA ILE A 3 -14.50 2.78 3.52
C ILE A 3 -14.87 1.49 2.79
N GLU A 4 -15.90 0.79 3.23
CA GLU A 4 -16.35 -0.45 2.59
C GLU A 4 -16.88 -0.22 1.17
N VAL A 5 -17.51 0.94 0.94
CA VAL A 5 -18.01 1.32 -0.40
C VAL A 5 -16.83 1.54 -1.34
N TYR A 6 -15.84 2.34 -0.94
CA TYR A 6 -14.64 2.55 -1.75
C TYR A 6 -13.86 1.26 -1.96
N GLN A 7 -13.73 0.41 -0.95
CA GLN A 7 -13.08 -0.89 -1.10
C GLN A 7 -13.79 -1.77 -2.14
N LYS A 8 -15.13 -1.85 -2.08
CA LYS A 8 -15.93 -2.56 -3.09
C LYS A 8 -15.77 -1.95 -4.48
N MET A 9 -15.74 -0.62 -4.59
CA MET A 9 -15.54 0.08 -5.88
C MET A 9 -14.15 -0.21 -6.47
N VAL A 10 -13.09 -0.15 -5.65
CA VAL A 10 -11.73 -0.49 -6.05
C VAL A 10 -11.66 -1.96 -6.49
N SER A 11 -12.16 -2.89 -5.68
CA SER A 11 -12.20 -4.32 -6.02
C SER A 11 -12.97 -4.59 -7.31
N THR A 12 -14.11 -3.94 -7.53
CA THR A 12 -14.88 -4.07 -8.78
C THR A 12 -14.12 -3.48 -9.96
N CYS A 13 -13.45 -2.34 -9.82
CA CYS A 13 -12.64 -1.77 -10.89
C CYS A 13 -11.45 -2.67 -11.24
N ILE A 14 -10.82 -3.32 -10.25
CA ILE A 14 -9.75 -4.29 -10.46
C ILE A 14 -10.26 -5.55 -11.19
N LYS A 15 -11.46 -6.03 -10.85
CA LYS A 15 -12.12 -7.17 -11.54
C LYS A 15 -12.48 -6.85 -12.99
N LEU A 16 -12.85 -5.60 -13.26
CA LEU A 16 -13.19 -5.11 -14.60
C LEU A 16 -11.98 -4.60 -15.39
N GLU A 17 -10.76 -4.81 -14.89
CA GLU A 17 -9.50 -4.33 -15.49
C GLU A 17 -9.43 -2.81 -15.71
N LYS A 18 -10.29 -2.04 -15.01
CA LYS A 18 -10.35 -0.57 -15.04
C LYS A 18 -9.39 0.01 -14.02
N TYR A 19 -8.11 -0.21 -14.24
CA TYR A 19 -7.03 0.08 -13.30
C TYR A 19 -6.88 1.57 -12.97
N GLN A 20 -7.04 2.45 -13.96
CA GLN A 20 -7.01 3.90 -13.74
C GLN A 20 -8.08 4.34 -12.72
N LYS A 21 -9.31 3.84 -12.89
CA LYS A 21 -10.42 4.13 -11.96
C LYS A 21 -10.23 3.48 -10.60
N ALA A 22 -9.65 2.28 -10.56
CA ALA A 22 -9.31 1.64 -9.29
C ALA A 22 -8.34 2.50 -8.48
N PHE A 23 -7.31 3.04 -9.12
CA PHE A 23 -6.36 3.96 -8.51
C PHE A 23 -7.05 5.26 -8.05
N GLU A 24 -7.86 5.90 -8.91
CA GLU A 24 -8.61 7.11 -8.54
C GLU A 24 -9.52 6.92 -7.33
N TYR A 25 -10.21 5.77 -7.24
CA TYR A 25 -11.04 5.45 -6.07
C TYR A 25 -10.21 5.17 -4.82
N ALA A 26 -9.04 4.54 -4.96
CA ALA A 26 -8.13 4.30 -3.83
C ALA A 26 -7.50 5.60 -3.29
N GLU A 27 -7.12 6.53 -4.17
CA GLU A 27 -6.67 7.87 -3.81
C GLU A 27 -7.80 8.67 -3.11
N ARG A 28 -9.00 8.68 -3.70
CA ARG A 28 -10.16 9.36 -3.10
C ARG A 28 -10.55 8.79 -1.74
N ALA A 29 -10.43 7.48 -1.55
CA ALA A 29 -10.67 6.86 -0.25
C ALA A 29 -9.69 7.38 0.80
N ARG A 30 -8.39 7.49 0.48
CA ARG A 30 -7.38 8.05 1.38
C ARG A 30 -7.61 9.51 1.71
N SER A 31 -7.84 10.36 0.69
CA SER A 31 -8.09 11.79 0.93
C SER A 31 -9.33 12.00 1.80
N ARG A 32 -10.37 11.17 1.63
CA ARG A 32 -11.59 11.27 2.42
C ARG A 32 -11.45 10.72 3.83
N VAL A 33 -10.76 9.58 4.02
CA VAL A 33 -10.45 9.06 5.36
C VAL A 33 -9.55 10.03 6.13
N PHE A 34 -8.58 10.64 5.44
CA PHE A 34 -7.73 11.67 6.00
C PHE A 34 -8.51 12.94 6.35
N ALA A 35 -9.41 13.39 5.46
CA ALA A 35 -10.31 14.51 5.75
C ALA A 35 -11.27 14.21 6.91
N GLU A 36 -11.78 12.97 7.01
CA GLU A 36 -12.64 12.52 8.12
C GLU A 36 -11.87 12.53 9.44
N MET A 37 -10.66 11.97 9.48
CA MET A 37 -9.76 12.00 10.64
C MET A 37 -9.39 13.43 11.08
N LEU A 38 -9.27 14.36 10.11
CA LEU A 38 -9.05 15.78 10.40
C LEU A 38 -10.33 16.44 10.92
N SER A 39 -11.50 16.14 10.35
CA SER A 39 -12.78 16.70 10.81
C SER A 39 -13.21 16.19 12.18
N GLU A 40 -12.78 15.00 12.61
CA GLU A 40 -12.97 14.53 13.98
C GLU A 40 -12.09 15.27 15.01
N LYS A 41 -11.02 15.95 14.56
CA LYS A 41 -10.05 16.64 15.45
C LYS A 41 -9.99 18.17 15.27
N ILE A 42 -10.65 18.74 14.27
CA ILE A 42 -10.62 20.17 13.97
C ILE A 42 -12.06 20.70 13.98
N PRO A 43 -12.40 21.67 14.85
CA PRO A 43 -13.69 22.35 14.81
C PRO A 43 -13.91 22.94 13.42
N GLU A 44 -15.10 22.71 12.86
CA GLU A 44 -15.53 23.06 11.51
C GLU A 44 -15.13 24.49 11.10
N ASN A 45 -14.02 24.63 10.38
CA ASN A 45 -13.80 25.63 9.34
C ASN A 45 -12.42 25.45 8.74
N ASN A 46 -12.33 24.70 7.64
CA ASN A 46 -11.61 25.14 6.44
C ASN A 46 -11.73 24.10 5.33
N THR A 47 -12.11 24.59 4.16
CA THR A 47 -12.28 23.84 2.91
C THR A 47 -10.93 23.23 2.48
N ILE A 48 -10.76 21.93 2.68
CA ILE A 48 -9.57 21.22 2.17
C ILE A 48 -9.84 20.83 0.71
N SER A 49 -9.18 21.55 -0.20
CA SER A 49 -9.20 21.27 -1.64
C SER A 49 -8.67 19.87 -1.95
N ASN A 50 -9.56 19.04 -2.50
CA ASN A 50 -9.25 17.71 -3.01
C ASN A 50 -8.44 17.80 -4.31
N THR A 51 -7.11 17.84 -4.21
CA THR A 51 -6.26 17.68 -5.40
C THR A 51 -6.19 16.19 -5.73
N ILE A 52 -7.08 15.75 -6.63
CA ILE A 52 -6.99 14.45 -7.27
C ILE A 52 -5.73 14.46 -8.14
N LEU A 53 -4.73 13.65 -7.81
CA LEU A 53 -3.53 13.49 -8.63
C LEU A 53 -3.94 12.90 -9.97
N SER A 54 -3.98 13.75 -11.00
CA SER A 54 -4.31 13.33 -12.35
C SER A 54 -3.15 12.51 -12.95
N PRO A 55 -3.40 11.60 -13.90
CA PRO A 55 -2.38 10.74 -14.52
C PRO A 55 -1.24 11.52 -15.19
N ASN A 56 -1.44 12.80 -15.50
CA ASN A 56 -0.41 13.67 -16.07
C ASN A 56 0.64 14.10 -15.04
N VAL A 57 0.27 14.22 -13.76
CA VAL A 57 1.24 14.50 -12.67
C VAL A 57 2.16 13.29 -12.46
N LEU A 58 1.64 12.07 -12.72
CA LEU A 58 2.38 10.81 -12.58
C LEU A 58 3.50 10.61 -13.63
N LYS A 59 3.54 11.41 -14.69
CA LYS A 59 4.58 11.36 -15.72
C LYS A 59 5.86 12.11 -15.32
N ASP A 60 5.73 13.07 -14.41
CA ASP A 60 6.83 13.95 -14.02
C ASP A 60 7.65 13.38 -12.86
N PHE A 61 7.19 12.30 -12.21
CA PHE A 61 7.95 11.60 -11.18
C PHE A 61 9.05 10.74 -11.81
N SER A 62 10.29 10.99 -11.38
CA SER A 62 11.45 10.16 -11.67
C SER A 62 11.50 8.89 -10.81
N GLU A 63 10.72 8.85 -9.73
CA GLU A 63 10.66 7.76 -8.76
C GLU A 63 9.60 6.71 -9.12
N SER A 64 9.86 5.47 -8.68
CA SER A 64 8.86 4.39 -8.70
C SER A 64 7.93 4.51 -7.49
N ILE A 65 6.63 4.68 -7.72
CA ILE A 65 5.65 4.68 -6.63
C ILE A 65 5.01 3.31 -6.52
N LEU A 66 5.28 2.59 -5.42
CA LEU A 66 4.69 1.30 -5.12
C LEU A 66 3.58 1.45 -4.07
N TYR A 67 2.34 1.39 -4.53
CA TYR A 67 1.15 1.56 -3.73
C TYR A 67 0.51 0.20 -3.39
N TYR A 68 0.26 -0.06 -2.10
CA TYR A 68 -0.47 -1.26 -1.69
C TYR A 68 -1.92 -0.96 -1.30
N PHE A 69 -2.80 -1.90 -1.64
CA PHE A 69 -4.19 -1.89 -1.27
C PHE A 69 -4.59 -3.25 -0.70
N VAL A 70 -5.39 -3.24 0.37
CA VAL A 70 -5.99 -4.46 0.94
C VAL A 70 -7.46 -4.49 0.51
N ALA A 71 -7.80 -5.48 -0.29
CA ALA A 71 -9.16 -5.74 -0.74
C ALA A 71 -10.04 -6.27 0.40
N TYR A 72 -11.36 -6.29 0.18
CA TYR A 72 -12.34 -6.67 1.21
C TYR A 72 -12.16 -8.11 1.74
N ASN A 73 -11.58 -8.99 0.94
CA ASN A 73 -11.24 -10.38 1.30
C ASN A 73 -9.84 -10.51 1.91
N ASP A 74 -9.28 -9.41 2.44
CA ASP A 74 -7.92 -9.29 2.97
C ASP A 74 -6.79 -9.56 1.96
N GLU A 75 -7.09 -9.71 0.67
CA GLU A 75 -6.07 -9.87 -0.37
C GLU A 75 -5.30 -8.57 -0.60
N ILE A 76 -3.98 -8.70 -0.74
CA ILE A 76 -3.09 -7.58 -1.02
C ILE A 76 -2.91 -7.45 -2.52
N VAL A 77 -3.09 -6.22 -3.00
CA VAL A 77 -2.83 -5.81 -4.38
C VAL A 77 -1.80 -4.70 -4.36
N GLY A 78 -0.76 -4.82 -5.19
CA GLY A 78 0.23 -3.78 -5.39
C GLY A 78 0.03 -3.10 -6.75
N LEU A 79 0.17 -1.78 -6.77
CA LEU A 79 0.18 -0.95 -7.96
C LEU A 79 1.52 -0.22 -8.02
N LEU A 80 2.33 -0.52 -9.03
CA LEU A 80 3.55 0.20 -9.34
C LEU A 80 3.25 1.26 -10.39
N ILE A 81 3.66 2.49 -10.11
CA ILE A 81 3.50 3.64 -11.01
C ILE A 81 4.87 4.17 -11.37
N ASN A 82 5.14 4.20 -12.68
CA ASN A 82 6.41 4.66 -13.25
C ASN A 82 6.12 5.53 -14.46
N GLN A 83 6.48 6.82 -14.43
CA GLN A 83 6.38 7.71 -15.60
C GLN A 83 5.01 7.63 -16.31
N GLY A 84 3.93 7.60 -15.52
CA GLY A 84 2.55 7.49 -16.00
C GLY A 84 2.10 6.09 -16.44
N GLN A 85 2.96 5.06 -16.39
CA GLN A 85 2.59 3.66 -16.59
C GLN A 85 2.21 3.02 -15.25
N ILE A 86 1.14 2.22 -15.27
CA ILE A 86 0.65 1.50 -14.08
C ILE A 86 0.80 0.01 -14.32
N LYS A 87 1.56 -0.66 -13.46
CA LYS A 87 1.67 -2.12 -13.39
C LYS A 87 1.03 -2.62 -12.12
N ILE A 88 0.33 -3.74 -12.20
CA ILE A 88 -0.45 -4.27 -11.09
C ILE A 88 -0.07 -5.71 -10.83
N ALA A 89 0.20 -6.03 -9.58
CA ALA A 89 0.30 -7.40 -9.12
C ALA A 89 -0.84 -7.68 -8.15
N LYS A 90 -1.63 -8.71 -8.47
CA LYS A 90 -2.74 -9.21 -7.65
C LYS A 90 -2.25 -10.42 -6.85
N PHE A 91 -3.00 -10.79 -5.81
CA PHE A 91 -2.73 -11.99 -5.00
C PHE A 91 -1.35 -11.98 -4.33
N LEU A 92 -0.93 -10.83 -3.80
CA LEU A 92 0.35 -10.69 -3.08
C LEU A 92 0.32 -11.29 -1.66
N GLY A 93 -0.55 -12.28 -1.43
CA GLY A 93 -0.89 -12.79 -0.11
C GLY A 93 -2.10 -12.09 0.51
N ASN A 94 -2.39 -12.47 1.75
CA ASN A 94 -3.44 -11.86 2.54
C ASN A 94 -2.87 -11.14 3.76
N LEU A 95 -3.65 -10.20 4.29
CA LEU A 95 -3.26 -9.36 5.42
C LEU A 95 -2.95 -10.17 6.68
N HIS A 96 -3.69 -11.25 6.94
CA HIS A 96 -3.49 -12.11 8.10
C HIS A 96 -2.10 -12.78 8.09
N GLU A 97 -1.68 -13.31 6.94
CA GLU A 97 -0.38 -13.93 6.76
C GLU A 97 0.75 -12.90 6.93
N ILE A 98 0.63 -11.73 6.30
CA ILE A 98 1.64 -10.68 6.45
C ILE A 98 1.74 -10.21 7.90
N ARG A 99 0.61 -10.07 8.59
CA ARG A 99 0.56 -9.74 10.02
C ARG A 99 1.29 -10.79 10.86
N SER A 100 1.09 -12.08 10.60
CA SER A 100 1.79 -13.15 11.31
C SER A 100 3.31 -13.09 11.10
N ASN A 101 3.76 -12.75 9.90
CA ASN A 101 5.19 -12.57 9.60
C ASN A 101 5.75 -11.35 10.32
N ILE A 102 5.03 -10.22 10.33
CA ILE A 102 5.42 -9.01 11.06
C ILE A 102 5.53 -9.30 12.56
N LEU A 103 4.55 -9.99 13.16
CA LEU A 103 4.59 -10.35 14.57
C LEU A 103 5.79 -11.24 14.90
N THR A 104 6.09 -12.23 14.06
CA THR A 104 7.29 -13.07 14.20
C THR A 104 8.56 -12.20 14.25
N ILE A 105 8.68 -11.20 13.39
CA ILE A 105 9.84 -10.30 13.37
C ILE A 105 9.88 -9.45 14.66
N LEU A 106 8.76 -8.83 15.04
CA LEU A 106 8.67 -7.92 16.18
C LEU A 106 8.89 -8.62 17.53
N GLU A 107 8.43 -9.85 17.68
CA GLU A 107 8.64 -10.63 18.90
C GLU A 107 10.11 -10.97 19.11
N ASN A 108 10.82 -11.30 18.01
CA ASN A 108 12.23 -11.68 18.05
C ASN A 108 13.18 -10.47 17.99
N SER A 109 12.71 -9.28 17.60
CA SER A 109 13.52 -8.06 17.59
C SER A 109 13.66 -7.39 18.96
N LYS A 110 13.02 -7.92 20.00
CA LYS A 110 13.14 -7.40 21.38
C LYS A 110 14.55 -7.60 21.97
N ASP A 111 15.27 -8.60 21.47
CA ASP A 111 16.66 -8.89 21.87
C ASP A 111 17.62 -8.35 20.80
N ILE A 112 17.85 -7.03 20.83
CA ILE A 112 18.61 -6.24 19.82
C ILE A 112 20.06 -6.76 19.62
N GLU A 113 20.62 -7.50 20.57
CA GLU A 113 22.00 -7.96 20.56
C GLU A 113 22.22 -9.34 19.89
N LYS A 114 21.15 -10.10 19.58
CA LYS A 114 21.28 -11.41 18.94
C LYS A 114 20.97 -11.36 17.44
N LYS A 115 21.74 -12.14 16.67
CA LYS A 115 21.45 -12.43 15.26
C LYS A 115 19.98 -12.82 15.12
N LEU A 116 19.27 -12.20 14.16
CA LEU A 116 17.86 -12.50 13.91
C LEU A 116 17.66 -14.03 13.78
N PRO A 117 16.71 -14.63 14.52
CA PRO A 117 16.47 -16.05 14.43
C PRO A 117 15.93 -16.43 13.05
N GLU A 118 16.15 -17.68 12.65
CA GLU A 118 15.88 -18.18 11.30
C GLU A 118 14.42 -17.98 10.86
N ASN A 119 13.48 -18.13 11.79
CA ASN A 119 12.06 -17.85 11.58
C ASN A 119 11.79 -16.38 11.18
N SER A 120 12.53 -15.43 11.72
CA SER A 120 12.40 -13.99 11.42
C SER A 120 13.00 -13.67 10.04
N ILE A 121 14.11 -14.33 9.69
CA ILE A 121 14.70 -14.23 8.34
C ILE A 121 13.72 -14.82 7.31
N ASN A 122 13.10 -15.96 7.60
CA ASN A 122 12.10 -16.58 6.73
C ASN A 122 10.86 -15.68 6.58
N ALA A 123 10.41 -15.04 7.66
CA ALA A 123 9.31 -14.08 7.64
C ALA A 123 9.63 -12.86 6.76
N LEU A 124 10.82 -12.27 6.89
CA LEU A 124 11.30 -11.17 6.03
C LEU A 124 11.37 -11.59 4.56
N ASN A 125 11.95 -12.75 4.28
CA ASN A 125 12.02 -13.30 2.93
C ASN A 125 10.63 -13.53 2.34
N ASN A 126 9.66 -14.02 3.12
CA ASN A 126 8.29 -14.20 2.65
C ASN A 126 7.64 -12.86 2.31
N ILE A 127 7.79 -11.84 3.16
CA ILE A 127 7.30 -10.48 2.91
C ILE A 127 7.90 -9.93 1.61
N TYR A 128 9.22 -10.03 1.44
CA TYR A 128 9.91 -9.53 0.26
C TYR A 128 9.44 -10.23 -1.03
N LYS A 129 9.39 -11.58 -1.02
CA LYS A 129 8.95 -12.38 -2.17
C LYS A 129 7.54 -12.03 -2.63
N LYS A 130 6.68 -11.63 -1.69
CA LYS A 130 5.28 -11.30 -1.98
C LYS A 130 5.08 -9.86 -2.36
N LEU A 131 5.68 -8.93 -1.62
CA LEU A 131 5.38 -7.52 -1.76
C LEU A 131 6.30 -6.83 -2.77
N ILE A 132 7.59 -7.17 -2.79
CA ILE A 132 8.61 -6.45 -3.59
C ILE A 132 8.97 -7.19 -4.86
N GLN A 133 9.31 -8.49 -4.77
CA GLN A 133 9.79 -9.30 -5.89
C GLN A 133 8.92 -9.21 -7.17
N PRO A 134 7.57 -9.16 -7.10
CA PRO A 134 6.73 -9.04 -8.31
C PRO A 134 6.96 -7.77 -9.13
N PHE A 135 7.59 -6.75 -8.52
CA PHE A 135 7.82 -5.44 -9.12
C PHE A 135 9.29 -5.17 -9.47
N GLU A 136 10.25 -5.96 -8.95
CA GLU A 136 11.69 -5.68 -9.02
C GLU A 136 12.22 -5.30 -10.40
N SER A 137 11.85 -6.07 -11.42
CA SER A 137 12.30 -5.84 -12.80
C SER A 137 11.86 -4.49 -13.39
N HIS A 138 10.99 -3.76 -12.68
CA HIS A 138 10.40 -2.51 -13.10
C HIS A 138 10.66 -1.40 -12.06
N LEU A 139 11.32 -1.67 -10.93
CA LEU A 139 11.62 -0.64 -9.94
C LEU A 139 12.79 0.23 -10.43
N MET A 140 12.65 1.54 -10.27
CA MET A 140 13.73 2.51 -10.42
C MET A 140 14.56 2.59 -9.13
N ASN A 141 15.69 3.30 -9.17
CA ASN A 141 16.58 3.43 -8.01
C ASN A 141 15.89 4.13 -6.82
N ASP A 142 15.07 5.13 -7.11
CA ASP A 142 14.30 5.85 -6.10
C ASP A 142 12.88 5.30 -6.04
N ILE A 143 12.50 4.77 -4.87
CA ILE A 143 11.22 4.10 -4.67
C ILE A 143 10.46 4.76 -3.52
N ILE A 144 9.22 5.15 -3.78
CA ILE A 144 8.27 5.59 -2.77
C ILE A 144 7.31 4.45 -2.50
N ILE A 145 7.30 3.95 -1.27
CA ILE A 145 6.36 2.90 -0.87
C ILE A 145 5.20 3.52 -0.08
N ILE A 146 3.98 3.27 -0.55
CA ILE A 146 2.76 3.72 0.12
C ILE A 146 2.05 2.49 0.71
N PRO A 147 2.28 2.19 2.00
CA PRO A 147 1.63 1.08 2.68
C PRO A 147 0.14 1.35 2.96
N HIS A 148 -0.60 0.28 3.25
CA HIS A 148 -2.00 0.33 3.69
C HIS A 148 -2.21 -0.64 4.86
N ARG A 149 -2.85 -0.16 5.93
CA ARG A 149 -3.12 -0.89 7.19
C ARG A 149 -1.84 -1.49 7.81
N GLU A 150 -1.82 -2.76 8.19
CA GLU A 150 -0.69 -3.40 8.90
C GLU A 150 0.63 -3.37 8.12
N LEU A 151 0.61 -3.06 6.83
CA LEU A 151 1.83 -2.84 6.04
C LEU A 151 2.64 -1.62 6.55
N HIS A 152 2.04 -0.70 7.31
CA HIS A 152 2.74 0.42 7.95
C HIS A 152 3.81 -0.04 8.96
N TYR A 153 3.68 -1.26 9.49
CA TYR A 153 4.64 -1.80 10.46
C TYR A 153 5.86 -2.47 9.79
N ILE A 154 5.90 -2.52 8.45
CA ILE A 154 7.05 -3.07 7.72
C ILE A 154 8.09 -1.96 7.58
N PRO A 155 9.32 -2.15 8.09
CA PRO A 155 10.41 -1.22 7.85
C PRO A 155 10.92 -1.42 6.41
N PHE A 156 10.25 -0.79 5.46
CA PHE A 156 10.85 -0.58 4.14
C PHE A 156 12.07 0.31 4.37
N ALA A 157 13.27 -0.19 4.06
CA ALA A 157 14.51 0.54 4.32
C ALA A 157 14.41 1.96 3.75
N ALA A 158 14.62 2.95 4.61
CA ALA A 158 14.67 4.37 4.31
C ALA A 158 16.08 4.81 3.93
#